data_AF-A0A1H7IH50-F1
#
_entry.id   AF-A0A1H7IH50-F1
#
_cell.length_a   1.000
_cell.length_b   1.000
_cell.length_c   1.000
_cell.angle_alpha   90.00
_cell.angle_beta   90.00
_cell.angle_gamma   90.00
#
_symmetry.space_group_name_H-M   'P 1'
#
loop_
_entity.id
_entity.type
_entity.pdbx_description
1 polymer ?
#
loop_
_entity_poly.entity_id
_entity_poly.type
_entity_poly.pdbx_seq_one_letter_code
_entity_poly.pdbx_strand_id
1 'polypeptide(L)'
;MRRRRFLAATGTAATFGLAGCLAELGRIYTSNEPPVLSNPPAEPYIPTHVEGMKMVGTADAGDYRVGVFYGYPHRFWVVDDEDGDFGTDLTRPARSDDVHLMATVWDPETGVVVPDTGLSVELFQDGSLVGEEVIYSMLSQQMGFHYGANFGLDGDGTYEVRVNVGAATLNLFGELDGKFQSAAAARLDFEFSTRDRNDIPFTRLDEKEGDRGAAKPMQMEMTPLGRAPESLPGEPLGTGVASDLRLVGTAISKPRFGDDTYLAVSAQTPYNKLVVPRTGLSATVSGGGHVRFDGRLEPGLDPELGFHYGATVPELSPEDDIELSVDVPPQVARHEGYETAFLEFDTTTLS
;
A
#
# COMPACT_ATOMS: atom_id res chain seq x y z
N MET A 1 -10.48 83.71 -8.97
CA MET A 1 -11.75 83.63 -9.74
C MET A 1 -12.10 82.17 -9.97
N ARG A 2 -13.36 81.80 -9.68
CA ARG A 2 -13.96 80.46 -9.88
C ARG A 2 -14.26 80.19 -11.36
N ARG A 3 -14.27 78.91 -11.77
CA ARG A 3 -15.29 78.13 -12.56
C ARG A 3 -14.58 77.02 -13.37
N ARG A 4 -14.75 75.71 -13.09
CA ARG A 4 -15.89 74.74 -13.18
C ARG A 4 -16.08 74.07 -14.56
N ARG A 5 -16.20 72.73 -14.51
CA ARG A 5 -16.94 71.73 -15.37
C ARG A 5 -15.98 70.68 -15.97
N PHE A 6 -15.99 69.38 -15.64
CA PHE A 6 -17.02 68.34 -15.38
C PHE A 6 -17.66 67.76 -16.66
N LEU A 7 -17.52 66.43 -16.80
CA LEU A 7 -18.11 65.44 -17.74
C LEU A 7 -17.60 65.34 -19.18
N ALA A 8 -16.90 64.22 -19.45
CA ALA A 8 -17.15 63.37 -20.61
C ALA A 8 -16.95 61.91 -20.17
N ALA A 9 -18.06 61.21 -19.93
CA ALA A 9 -18.13 59.80 -19.57
C ALA A 9 -19.00 59.10 -20.61
N THR A 10 -18.38 58.42 -21.59
CA THR A 10 -18.89 57.29 -22.42
C THR A 10 -17.80 56.96 -23.44
N GLY A 11 -17.35 55.74 -23.70
CA GLY A 11 -17.67 54.44 -23.14
C GLY A 11 -16.86 53.37 -23.89
N THR A 12 -16.41 52.35 -23.17
CA THR A 12 -16.13 51.02 -23.72
C THR A 12 -16.15 50.07 -22.53
N ALA A 13 -17.33 49.51 -22.22
CA ALA A 13 -17.42 48.35 -21.36
C ALA A 13 -16.91 47.16 -22.18
N ALA A 14 -15.64 46.81 -21.97
CA ALA A 14 -15.08 45.57 -22.47
C ALA A 14 -15.50 44.47 -21.49
N THR A 15 -16.51 43.69 -21.86
CA THR A 15 -16.90 42.45 -21.18
C THR A 15 -15.84 41.39 -21.52
N PHE A 16 -14.67 41.46 -20.88
CA PHE A 16 -13.67 40.39 -20.94
C PHE A 16 -13.97 39.36 -19.86
N GLY A 17 -13.85 38.09 -20.25
CA GLY A 17 -14.40 36.92 -19.58
C GLY A 17 -13.94 36.74 -18.13
N LEU A 18 -14.92 36.63 -17.23
CA LEU A 18 -14.75 36.10 -15.88
C LEU A 18 -14.89 34.57 -15.81
N ALA A 19 -15.01 33.89 -16.95
CA ALA A 19 -15.13 32.42 -16.97
C ALA A 19 -13.83 31.72 -16.50
N GLY A 20 -12.66 32.34 -16.72
CA GLY A 20 -11.37 31.75 -16.32
C GLY A 20 -11.07 31.85 -14.82
N CYS A 21 -11.41 32.96 -14.16
CA CYS A 21 -11.13 33.14 -12.73
C CYS A 21 -12.03 32.29 -11.83
N LEU A 22 -13.27 31.96 -12.26
CA LEU A 22 -14.10 31.02 -11.49
C LEU A 22 -13.59 29.57 -11.61
N ALA A 23 -13.02 29.18 -12.74
CA ALA A 23 -12.39 27.87 -12.89
C ALA A 23 -11.11 27.75 -12.03
N GLU A 24 -10.32 28.83 -11.91
CA GLU A 24 -9.16 28.86 -11.00
C GLU A 24 -9.56 28.85 -9.51
N LEU A 25 -10.63 29.54 -9.12
CA LEU A 25 -11.15 29.48 -7.74
C LEU A 25 -11.80 28.13 -7.41
N GLY A 26 -12.29 27.39 -8.41
CA GLY A 26 -12.80 26.03 -8.26
C GLY A 26 -11.73 24.95 -8.08
N ARG A 27 -10.45 25.27 -8.38
CA ARG A 27 -9.29 24.38 -8.19
C ARG A 27 -8.65 24.49 -6.80
N ILE A 28 -9.27 25.18 -5.84
CA ILE A 28 -8.63 25.48 -4.55
C ILE A 28 -8.50 24.24 -3.63
N TYR A 29 -9.22 23.13 -3.90
CA TYR A 29 -9.06 21.89 -3.14
C TYR A 29 -9.09 20.69 -4.10
N THR A 30 -7.91 20.29 -4.63
CA THR A 30 -7.76 19.02 -5.36
C THR A 30 -7.73 17.82 -4.41
N SER A 31 -7.31 18.04 -3.16
CA SER A 31 -7.40 17.11 -2.03
C SER A 31 -8.33 17.73 -0.97
N ASN A 32 -9.35 16.98 -0.55
CA ASN A 32 -10.29 17.36 0.52
C ASN A 32 -9.76 16.94 1.90
N GLU A 33 -8.52 16.49 1.97
CA GLU A 33 -8.05 15.81 3.16
C GLU A 33 -7.85 16.80 4.34
N PRO A 34 -8.21 16.41 5.57
CA PRO A 34 -8.00 17.24 6.75
C PRO A 34 -6.49 17.44 7.02
N PRO A 35 -6.12 18.48 7.79
CA PRO A 35 -4.74 18.65 8.25
C PRO A 35 -4.24 17.40 9.00
N VAL A 36 -2.97 17.07 8.80
CA VAL A 36 -2.28 16.04 9.58
C VAL A 36 -2.36 16.38 11.08
N LEU A 37 -2.54 15.36 11.91
CA LEU A 37 -2.55 15.52 13.36
C LEU A 37 -1.24 16.16 13.84
N SER A 38 -1.34 17.06 14.81
CA SER A 38 -0.16 17.75 15.35
C SER A 38 0.73 16.87 16.22
N ASN A 39 0.17 15.78 16.77
CA ASN A 39 0.88 14.85 17.65
C ASN A 39 0.26 13.44 17.53
N PRO A 40 0.43 12.77 16.37
CA PRO A 40 -0.06 11.41 16.19
C PRO A 40 0.66 10.44 17.15
N PRO A 41 0.03 9.33 17.56
CA PRO A 41 0.71 8.25 18.27
C PRO A 41 1.89 7.69 17.47
N ALA A 42 2.94 7.20 18.14
CA ALA A 42 4.04 6.47 17.51
C ALA A 42 3.70 4.98 17.33
N GLU A 43 2.50 4.69 16.83
CA GLU A 43 1.96 3.35 16.57
C GLU A 43 0.73 3.49 15.67
N PRO A 44 0.15 2.40 15.15
CA PRO A 44 -1.06 2.47 14.32
C PRO A 44 -2.25 3.15 15.03
N TYR A 45 -2.86 4.11 14.33
CA TYR A 45 -3.97 4.90 14.87
C TYR A 45 -5.07 5.14 13.84
N ILE A 46 -6.27 5.53 14.29
CA ILE A 46 -7.41 5.83 13.40
C ILE A 46 -7.16 7.16 12.67
N PRO A 47 -7.15 7.19 11.31
CA PRO A 47 -6.83 8.39 10.54
C PRO A 47 -7.90 9.49 10.69
N THR A 48 -7.62 10.68 10.17
CA THR A 48 -8.56 11.82 10.22
C THR A 48 -9.81 11.59 9.38
N HIS A 49 -9.70 10.76 8.36
CA HIS A 49 -10.75 10.46 7.40
C HIS A 49 -10.56 9.09 6.75
N VAL A 50 -11.64 8.59 6.15
CA VAL A 50 -11.61 7.47 5.21
C VAL A 50 -12.27 7.89 3.91
N GLU A 51 -11.75 7.37 2.81
CA GLU A 51 -12.27 7.62 1.48
C GLU A 51 -12.70 6.32 0.81
N GLY A 52 -13.68 6.45 -0.08
CA GLY A 52 -13.99 5.41 -1.04
C GLY A 52 -12.98 5.42 -2.18
N MET A 53 -13.18 4.51 -3.12
CA MET A 53 -12.49 4.51 -4.41
C MET A 53 -13.43 3.94 -5.47
N LYS A 54 -13.12 4.21 -6.73
CA LYS A 54 -13.77 3.58 -7.87
C LYS A 54 -12.81 2.60 -8.52
N MET A 55 -13.34 1.48 -9.01
CA MET A 55 -12.58 0.51 -9.78
C MET A 55 -12.56 0.95 -11.25
N VAL A 56 -11.38 0.94 -11.86
CA VAL A 56 -11.22 1.06 -13.31
C VAL A 56 -11.56 -0.28 -13.95
N GLY A 57 -10.94 -1.35 -13.46
CA GLY A 57 -11.23 -2.71 -13.88
C GLY A 57 -10.18 -3.71 -13.39
N THR A 58 -10.28 -4.94 -13.89
CA THR A 58 -9.28 -5.99 -13.71
C THR A 58 -8.82 -6.53 -15.06
N ALA A 59 -7.56 -6.94 -15.15
CA ALA A 59 -6.98 -7.49 -16.37
C ALA A 59 -5.85 -8.47 -16.06
N ASP A 60 -5.64 -9.43 -16.96
CA ASP A 60 -4.52 -10.35 -16.90
C ASP A 60 -3.23 -9.71 -17.39
N ALA A 61 -2.14 -10.01 -16.71
CA ALA A 61 -0.78 -9.65 -17.08
C ALA A 61 0.11 -10.88 -16.90
N GLY A 62 0.24 -11.72 -17.94
CA GLY A 62 1.00 -12.97 -17.81
C GLY A 62 0.39 -13.89 -16.75
N ASP A 63 1.18 -14.31 -15.78
CA ASP A 63 0.71 -15.13 -14.65
C ASP A 63 -0.06 -14.32 -13.60
N TYR A 64 0.02 -12.98 -13.65
CA TYR A 64 -0.65 -12.10 -12.71
C TYR A 64 -2.06 -11.72 -13.17
N ARG A 65 -2.92 -11.40 -12.21
CA ARG A 65 -4.05 -10.51 -12.42
C ARG A 65 -3.85 -9.20 -11.68
N VAL A 66 -4.22 -8.11 -12.33
CA VAL A 66 -4.11 -6.74 -11.80
C VAL A 66 -5.50 -6.13 -11.70
N GLY A 67 -5.76 -5.44 -10.60
CA GLY A 67 -6.93 -4.60 -10.39
C GLY A 67 -6.49 -3.16 -10.25
N VAL A 68 -7.11 -2.25 -11.00
CA VAL A 68 -6.79 -0.82 -11.00
C VAL A 68 -7.95 -0.04 -10.42
N PHE A 69 -7.62 0.92 -9.56
CA PHE A 69 -8.56 1.75 -8.81
C PHE A 69 -8.13 3.22 -8.88
N TYR A 70 -9.08 4.11 -8.61
CA TYR A 70 -8.78 5.53 -8.47
C TYR A 70 -9.58 6.18 -7.35
N GLY A 71 -8.96 7.18 -6.72
CA GLY A 71 -9.54 8.03 -5.69
C GLY A 71 -9.19 9.49 -5.90
N TYR A 72 -9.42 10.31 -4.86
CA TYR A 72 -8.88 11.67 -4.83
C TYR A 72 -7.35 11.61 -4.74
N PRO A 73 -6.60 12.62 -5.22
CA PRO A 73 -5.18 12.73 -4.94
C PRO A 73 -4.93 12.74 -3.42
N HIS A 74 -4.01 11.91 -2.95
CA HIS A 74 -3.74 11.73 -1.51
C HIS A 74 -2.33 12.11 -1.12
N ARG A 75 -2.18 12.59 0.12
CA ARG A 75 -0.87 12.62 0.77
C ARG A 75 -0.48 11.22 1.24
N PHE A 76 0.80 10.93 1.21
CA PHE A 76 1.35 9.69 1.76
C PHE A 76 2.77 9.95 2.26
N TRP A 77 3.33 8.97 2.96
CA TRP A 77 4.60 9.08 3.63
C TRP A 77 5.57 8.03 3.10
N VAL A 78 6.69 8.46 2.53
CA VAL A 78 7.74 7.56 2.04
C VAL A 78 8.69 7.28 3.19
N VAL A 79 9.06 6.02 3.38
CA VAL A 79 10.06 5.65 4.41
C VAL A 79 11.42 6.17 3.95
N ASP A 80 12.12 6.84 4.86
CA ASP A 80 13.48 7.34 4.65
C ASP A 80 14.43 6.78 5.72
N ASP A 81 15.71 6.70 5.39
CA ASP A 81 16.78 6.19 6.25
C ASP A 81 17.89 7.23 6.36
N GLU A 82 17.98 7.88 7.52
CA GLU A 82 19.10 8.77 7.85
C GLU A 82 20.03 8.09 8.85
N ASP A 83 21.09 7.44 8.34
CA ASP A 83 22.14 6.78 9.13
C ASP A 83 21.62 5.71 10.13
N GLY A 84 20.57 4.97 9.76
CA GLY A 84 19.95 3.93 10.57
C GLY A 84 18.83 4.43 11.49
N ASP A 85 18.47 5.71 11.42
CA ASP A 85 17.25 6.26 12.03
C ASP A 85 16.15 6.32 10.96
N PHE A 86 15.21 5.38 11.03
CA PHE A 86 14.13 5.30 10.04
C PHE A 86 13.01 6.27 10.37
N GLY A 87 12.73 7.15 9.41
CA GLY A 87 11.65 8.12 9.48
C GLY A 87 10.69 7.99 8.31
N THR A 88 9.78 8.95 8.21
CA THR A 88 8.95 9.09 7.01
C THR A 88 8.85 10.53 6.52
N ASP A 89 8.87 10.68 5.21
CA ASP A 89 8.76 11.95 4.51
C ASP A 89 7.39 12.13 3.86
N LEU A 90 6.74 13.24 4.21
CA LEU A 90 5.42 13.58 3.69
C LEU A 90 5.47 14.01 2.22
N THR A 91 4.90 13.18 1.36
CA THR A 91 4.60 13.51 -0.04
C THR A 91 3.19 14.08 -0.15
N ARG A 92 3.06 15.26 -0.77
CA ARG A 92 1.77 15.96 -0.95
C ARG A 92 1.32 15.88 -2.41
N PRO A 93 0.01 15.83 -2.67
CA PRO A 93 -0.52 16.03 -4.02
C PRO A 93 -0.07 17.36 -4.61
N ALA A 94 0.34 17.34 -5.88
CA ALA A 94 0.53 18.55 -6.66
C ALA A 94 -0.81 19.14 -7.08
N ARG A 95 -0.81 20.42 -7.46
CA ARG A 95 -2.01 21.10 -7.99
C ARG A 95 -2.46 20.56 -9.35
N SER A 96 -1.55 19.89 -10.05
CA SER A 96 -1.80 19.20 -11.31
C SER A 96 -2.40 17.82 -11.14
N ASP A 97 -2.40 17.27 -9.92
CA ASP A 97 -2.88 15.91 -9.70
C ASP A 97 -4.42 15.90 -9.67
N ASP A 98 -4.99 14.98 -10.43
CA ASP A 98 -6.43 14.80 -10.57
C ASP A 98 -6.91 13.51 -9.92
N VAL A 99 -6.08 12.47 -9.83
CA VAL A 99 -6.43 11.20 -9.19
C VAL A 99 -5.23 10.61 -8.43
N HIS A 100 -5.52 9.83 -7.39
CA HIS A 100 -4.60 8.82 -6.91
C HIS A 100 -4.96 7.49 -7.60
N LEU A 101 -4.08 6.98 -8.46
CA LEU A 101 -4.25 5.66 -9.06
C LEU A 101 -3.61 4.60 -8.18
N MET A 102 -4.33 3.51 -7.96
CA MET A 102 -3.90 2.39 -7.14
C MET A 102 -4.01 1.09 -7.92
N ALA A 103 -3.10 0.15 -7.64
CA ALA A 103 -3.09 -1.17 -8.24
C ALA A 103 -2.83 -2.26 -7.19
N THR A 104 -3.52 -3.39 -7.34
CA THR A 104 -3.26 -4.62 -6.59
C THR A 104 -2.97 -5.74 -7.57
N VAL A 105 -1.94 -6.55 -7.28
CA VAL A 105 -1.50 -7.67 -8.11
C VAL A 105 -1.68 -8.98 -7.33
N TRP A 106 -2.26 -9.99 -7.95
CA TRP A 106 -2.47 -11.30 -7.33
C TRP A 106 -2.37 -12.45 -8.33
N ASP A 107 -2.20 -13.66 -7.82
CA ASP A 107 -2.33 -14.89 -8.59
C ASP A 107 -3.81 -15.20 -8.84
N PRO A 108 -4.31 -15.26 -10.10
CA PRO A 108 -5.73 -15.43 -10.38
C PRO A 108 -6.29 -16.79 -9.96
N GLU A 109 -5.44 -17.81 -9.79
CA GLU A 109 -5.86 -19.17 -9.45
C GLU A 109 -6.06 -19.34 -7.94
N THR A 110 -5.10 -18.85 -7.14
CA THR A 110 -5.08 -18.99 -5.68
C THR A 110 -5.68 -17.78 -4.95
N GLY A 111 -5.75 -16.62 -5.62
CA GLY A 111 -6.24 -15.37 -5.02
C GLY A 111 -5.23 -14.68 -4.09
N VAL A 112 -4.00 -15.17 -4.01
CA VAL A 112 -2.97 -14.60 -3.13
C VAL A 112 -2.37 -13.35 -3.76
N VAL A 113 -2.35 -12.24 -2.99
CA VAL A 113 -1.65 -11.00 -3.39
C VAL A 113 -0.17 -11.28 -3.55
N VAL A 114 0.41 -10.85 -4.67
CA VAL A 114 1.84 -11.00 -4.96
C VAL A 114 2.52 -9.65 -4.69
N PRO A 115 3.16 -9.46 -3.53
CA PRO A 115 3.96 -8.27 -3.30
C PRO A 115 5.28 -8.34 -4.07
N ASP A 116 6.07 -7.26 -3.99
CA ASP A 116 7.48 -7.23 -4.43
C ASP A 116 7.71 -7.56 -5.91
N THR A 117 6.84 -7.06 -6.79
CA THR A 117 6.95 -7.20 -8.26
C THR A 117 7.41 -5.93 -8.95
N GLY A 118 7.31 -4.75 -8.30
CA GLY A 118 7.59 -3.44 -8.89
C GLY A 118 6.60 -3.08 -9.99
N LEU A 119 5.96 -1.90 -9.91
CA LEU A 119 4.94 -1.49 -10.88
C LEU A 119 5.26 -0.13 -11.49
N SER A 120 4.98 0.00 -12.78
CA SER A 120 4.85 1.30 -13.44
C SER A 120 3.52 1.39 -14.17
N VAL A 121 3.01 2.62 -14.27
CA VAL A 121 1.75 2.91 -14.97
C VAL A 121 2.03 3.94 -16.05
N GLU A 122 1.55 3.66 -17.25
CA GLU A 122 1.48 4.60 -18.37
C GLU A 122 0.01 4.91 -18.67
N LEU A 123 -0.30 6.18 -18.90
CA LEU A 123 -1.62 6.69 -19.26
C LEU A 123 -1.57 7.23 -20.69
N PHE A 124 -2.47 6.75 -21.54
CA PHE A 124 -2.62 7.23 -22.91
C PHE A 124 -3.99 7.83 -23.14
N GLN A 125 -4.06 8.90 -23.92
CA GLN A 125 -5.30 9.48 -24.42
C GLN A 125 -5.17 9.72 -25.92
N ASP A 126 -6.14 9.24 -26.71
CA ASP A 126 -6.11 9.31 -28.17
C ASP A 126 -4.78 8.81 -28.79
N GLY A 127 -4.18 7.79 -28.17
CA GLY A 127 -2.90 7.19 -28.59
C GLY A 127 -1.64 7.97 -28.20
N SER A 128 -1.75 9.10 -27.50
CA SER A 128 -0.63 9.88 -26.99
C SER A 128 -0.37 9.58 -25.52
N LEU A 129 0.89 9.41 -25.12
CA LEU A 129 1.27 9.28 -23.71
C LEU A 129 1.03 10.61 -22.99
N VAL A 130 0.22 10.60 -21.93
CA VAL A 130 -0.14 11.78 -21.15
C VAL A 130 0.36 11.72 -19.71
N GLY A 131 0.77 10.55 -19.22
CA GLY A 131 1.39 10.37 -17.91
C GLY A 131 2.12 9.04 -17.82
N GLU A 132 3.21 9.00 -17.05
CA GLU A 132 3.98 7.79 -16.76
C GLU A 132 4.63 7.95 -15.38
N GLU A 133 4.57 6.91 -14.55
CA GLU A 133 5.22 6.91 -13.24
C GLU A 133 5.57 5.49 -12.79
N VAL A 134 6.68 5.34 -12.04
CA VAL A 134 6.93 4.13 -11.24
C VAL A 134 6.19 4.31 -9.93
N ILE A 135 5.17 3.51 -9.71
CA ILE A 135 4.25 3.74 -8.60
C ILE A 135 4.77 3.10 -7.30
N TYR A 136 4.53 3.76 -6.17
CA TYR A 136 5.08 3.36 -4.88
C TYR A 136 4.42 2.08 -4.41
N SER A 137 5.19 1.20 -3.76
CA SER A 137 4.62 0.18 -2.87
C SER A 137 4.09 0.87 -1.61
N MET A 138 2.85 0.62 -1.23
CA MET A 138 2.14 1.32 -0.16
C MET A 138 1.41 0.37 0.77
N LEU A 139 1.18 0.82 2.00
CA LEU A 139 0.35 0.15 2.99
C LEU A 139 -0.72 1.14 3.51
N SER A 140 -1.99 0.75 3.42
CA SER A 140 -3.10 1.49 4.03
C SER A 140 -4.01 0.60 4.84
N GLN A 141 -4.71 1.19 5.81
CA GLN A 141 -5.65 0.48 6.65
C GLN A 141 -6.84 -0.06 5.87
N GLN A 142 -7.26 0.65 4.81
CA GLN A 142 -8.40 0.28 4.00
C GLN A 142 -8.08 -0.75 2.90
N MET A 143 -6.88 -0.70 2.29
CA MET A 143 -6.53 -1.55 1.13
C MET A 143 -5.44 -2.59 1.40
N GLY A 144 -4.77 -2.54 2.55
CA GLY A 144 -3.60 -3.39 2.78
C GLY A 144 -2.44 -2.98 1.87
N PHE A 145 -1.63 -3.97 1.49
CA PHE A 145 -0.53 -3.74 0.57
C PHE A 145 -1.06 -3.54 -0.86
N HIS A 146 -0.66 -2.43 -1.47
CA HIS A 146 -1.01 -2.07 -2.83
C HIS A 146 0.11 -1.22 -3.43
N TYR A 147 -0.05 -0.84 -4.69
CA TYR A 147 0.80 0.14 -5.34
C TYR A 147 -0.01 1.40 -5.65
N GLY A 148 0.61 2.58 -5.63
CA GLY A 148 -0.11 3.80 -5.99
C GLY A 148 0.76 5.04 -6.21
N ALA A 149 0.20 6.01 -6.93
CA ALA A 149 0.77 7.34 -7.11
C ALA A 149 -0.32 8.34 -7.53
N ASN A 150 -0.03 9.63 -7.38
CA ASN A 150 -0.89 10.69 -7.88
C ASN A 150 -0.58 10.99 -9.36
N PHE A 151 -1.60 11.22 -10.17
CA PHE A 151 -1.49 11.53 -11.59
C PHE A 151 -2.34 12.76 -11.94
N GLY A 152 -1.79 13.61 -12.81
CA GLY A 152 -2.58 14.61 -13.53
C GLY A 152 -3.19 14.03 -14.80
N LEU A 153 -4.37 14.52 -15.18
CA LEU A 153 -5.13 14.10 -16.36
C LEU A 153 -5.47 15.31 -17.24
N ASP A 154 -5.64 15.10 -18.55
CA ASP A 154 -6.08 16.17 -19.48
C ASP A 154 -7.61 16.23 -19.56
N GLY A 155 -8.23 16.40 -18.39
CA GLY A 155 -9.67 16.53 -18.23
C GLY A 155 -10.47 15.22 -18.32
N ASP A 156 -11.78 15.37 -18.40
CA ASP A 156 -12.73 14.24 -18.48
C ASP A 156 -12.60 13.54 -19.84
N GLY A 157 -12.66 12.20 -19.85
CA GLY A 157 -12.54 11.41 -21.07
C GLY A 157 -12.16 9.95 -20.83
N THR A 158 -11.85 9.25 -21.92
CA THR A 158 -11.38 7.87 -21.89
C THR A 158 -9.86 7.83 -22.05
N TYR A 159 -9.21 7.10 -21.15
CA TYR A 159 -7.77 6.85 -21.14
C TYR A 159 -7.51 5.34 -21.32
N GLU A 160 -6.39 4.95 -21.92
CA GLU A 160 -5.82 3.60 -21.76
C GLU A 160 -4.84 3.64 -20.58
N VAL A 161 -5.07 2.81 -19.58
CA VAL A 161 -4.11 2.53 -18.51
C VAL A 161 -3.33 1.30 -18.89
N ARG A 162 -2.01 1.44 -19.02
CA ARG A 162 -1.10 0.31 -19.13
C ARG A 162 -0.36 0.13 -17.80
N VAL A 163 -0.56 -1.03 -17.18
CA VAL A 163 0.16 -1.41 -15.96
C VAL A 163 1.25 -2.38 -16.34
N ASN A 164 2.50 -2.01 -16.09
CA ASN A 164 3.65 -2.89 -16.24
C ASN A 164 4.00 -3.47 -14.87
N VAL A 165 4.04 -4.79 -14.77
CA VAL A 165 4.33 -5.55 -13.55
C VAL A 165 5.67 -6.24 -13.76
N GLY A 166 6.66 -5.99 -12.89
CA GLY A 166 7.94 -6.68 -12.95
C GLY A 166 7.84 -8.13 -12.43
N ALA A 167 8.94 -8.88 -12.57
CA ALA A 167 9.03 -10.23 -12.02
C ALA A 167 9.05 -10.19 -10.48
N ALA A 168 8.50 -11.21 -9.83
CA ALA A 168 8.50 -11.28 -8.37
C ALA A 168 9.89 -11.70 -7.84
N THR A 169 10.34 -11.08 -6.76
CA THR A 169 11.57 -11.44 -6.03
C THR A 169 11.26 -12.23 -4.76
N LEU A 170 10.50 -13.33 -4.89
CA LEU A 170 10.00 -14.14 -3.77
C LEU A 170 10.40 -15.61 -3.91
N ASN A 171 10.54 -16.31 -2.78
CA ASN A 171 10.55 -17.78 -2.77
C ASN A 171 9.12 -18.28 -2.98
N LEU A 172 8.85 -18.93 -4.11
CA LEU A 172 7.52 -19.40 -4.46
C LEU A 172 7.35 -20.87 -4.09
N PHE A 173 6.21 -21.22 -3.50
CA PHE A 173 5.93 -22.56 -3.02
C PHE A 173 4.63 -23.11 -3.60
N GLY A 174 4.54 -24.45 -3.67
CA GLY A 174 3.31 -25.14 -4.07
C GLY A 174 2.88 -24.79 -5.49
N GLU A 175 1.62 -24.37 -5.66
CA GLU A 175 1.04 -24.02 -6.96
C GLU A 175 1.63 -22.73 -7.57
N LEU A 176 2.42 -21.98 -6.79
CA LEU A 176 3.09 -20.77 -7.24
C LEU A 176 4.51 -21.03 -7.75
N ASP A 177 5.07 -22.22 -7.52
CA ASP A 177 6.43 -22.56 -7.97
C ASP A 177 6.54 -22.42 -9.50
N GLY A 178 7.56 -21.70 -9.94
CA GLY A 178 7.80 -21.39 -11.35
C GLY A 178 6.93 -20.28 -11.97
N LYS A 179 5.99 -19.67 -11.24
CA LYS A 179 5.23 -18.49 -11.72
C LYS A 179 6.02 -17.20 -11.57
N PHE A 180 5.55 -16.11 -12.18
CA PHE A 180 6.00 -14.74 -11.89
C PHE A 180 7.47 -14.44 -12.24
N GLN A 181 8.07 -15.26 -13.10
CA GLN A 181 9.51 -15.20 -13.42
C GLN A 181 9.87 -14.11 -14.43
N SER A 182 8.88 -13.48 -15.07
CA SER A 182 9.08 -12.47 -16.09
C SER A 182 8.10 -11.32 -15.93
N ALA A 183 8.55 -10.12 -16.29
CA ALA A 183 7.69 -8.95 -16.36
C ALA A 183 6.54 -9.16 -17.35
N ALA A 184 5.39 -8.59 -17.04
CA ALA A 184 4.17 -8.64 -17.84
C ALA A 184 3.46 -7.29 -17.84
N ALA A 185 2.48 -7.11 -18.74
CA ALA A 185 1.70 -5.89 -18.81
C ALA A 185 0.21 -6.17 -19.01
N ALA A 186 -0.62 -5.35 -18.37
CA ALA A 186 -2.06 -5.30 -18.56
C ALA A 186 -2.47 -3.97 -19.21
N ARG A 187 -3.57 -3.98 -19.96
CA ARG A 187 -4.21 -2.78 -20.52
C ARG A 187 -5.67 -2.72 -20.08
N LEU A 188 -6.11 -1.55 -19.62
CA LEU A 188 -7.49 -1.30 -19.23
C LEU A 188 -7.98 0.02 -19.81
N ASP A 189 -9.24 0.08 -20.20
CA ASP A 189 -9.91 1.34 -20.52
C ASP A 189 -10.35 2.01 -19.22
N PHE A 190 -10.02 3.29 -19.08
CA PHE A 190 -10.36 4.13 -17.94
C PHE A 190 -11.22 5.30 -18.36
N GLU A 191 -12.53 5.17 -18.12
CA GLU A 191 -13.47 6.28 -18.25
C GLU A 191 -13.39 7.17 -17.02
N PHE A 192 -12.79 8.35 -17.18
CA PHE A 192 -12.65 9.32 -16.11
C PHE A 192 -13.62 10.49 -16.28
N SER A 193 -14.30 10.85 -15.19
CA SER A 193 -14.89 12.18 -15.06
C SER A 193 -14.60 12.77 -13.68
N THR A 194 -14.34 14.07 -13.65
CA THR A 194 -14.15 14.84 -12.42
C THR A 194 -15.38 14.72 -11.51
N ARG A 195 -16.57 14.67 -12.11
CA ARG A 195 -17.83 14.44 -11.39
C ARG A 195 -17.80 13.10 -10.68
N ASP A 196 -17.44 12.03 -11.39
CA ASP A 196 -17.41 10.69 -10.82
C ASP A 196 -16.42 10.55 -9.67
N ARG A 197 -15.26 11.20 -9.78
CA ARG A 197 -14.29 11.29 -8.67
C ARG A 197 -14.91 12.04 -7.49
N ASN A 198 -15.53 13.19 -7.74
CA ASN A 198 -16.13 14.02 -6.68
C ASN A 198 -17.37 13.41 -6.02
N ASP A 199 -17.96 12.37 -6.63
CA ASP A 199 -19.04 11.57 -6.06
C ASP A 199 -18.52 10.41 -5.18
N ILE A 200 -17.20 10.20 -5.09
CA ILE A 200 -16.60 9.18 -4.21
C ILE A 200 -16.87 9.55 -2.74
N PRO A 201 -17.40 8.61 -1.93
CA PRO A 201 -17.70 8.86 -0.52
C PRO A 201 -16.45 9.28 0.26
N PHE A 202 -16.63 10.28 1.12
CA PHE A 202 -15.60 10.80 2.02
C PHE A 202 -16.21 10.92 3.41
N THR A 203 -15.55 10.37 4.43
CA THR A 203 -16.05 10.40 5.81
C THR A 203 -14.95 10.84 6.75
N ARG A 204 -15.20 11.93 7.49
CA ARG A 204 -14.34 12.37 8.59
C ARG A 204 -14.54 11.47 9.81
N LEU A 205 -13.47 11.25 10.56
CA LEU A 205 -13.45 10.43 11.77
C LEU A 205 -13.20 11.27 13.03
N ASP A 206 -13.72 12.50 13.06
CA ASP A 206 -13.41 13.53 14.07
C ASP A 206 -13.55 13.08 15.54
N GLU A 207 -14.41 12.09 15.83
CA GLU A 207 -14.61 11.57 17.19
C GLU A 207 -13.52 10.60 17.65
N LYS A 208 -12.75 10.03 16.71
CA LYS A 208 -11.80 8.93 16.94
C LYS A 208 -10.43 9.17 16.30
N GLU A 209 -10.25 10.24 15.54
CA GLU A 209 -8.97 10.55 14.91
C GLU A 209 -7.86 10.60 15.96
N GLY A 210 -6.76 9.89 15.71
CA GLY A 210 -5.65 9.79 16.66
C GLY A 210 -5.81 8.73 17.76
N ASP A 211 -6.97 8.09 17.90
CA ASP A 211 -7.11 6.95 18.82
C ASP A 211 -6.30 5.76 18.29
N ARG A 212 -5.60 5.06 19.19
CA ARG A 212 -4.93 3.78 18.87
C ARG A 212 -5.93 2.81 18.23
N GLY A 213 -5.61 2.31 17.06
CA GLY A 213 -6.57 1.52 16.28
C GLY A 213 -6.28 1.52 14.79
N ALA A 214 -7.25 1.04 14.03
CA ALA A 214 -7.26 1.17 12.58
C ALA A 214 -8.70 1.30 12.08
N ALA A 215 -8.88 2.07 11.01
CA ALA A 215 -10.03 2.01 10.15
C ALA A 215 -10.23 0.59 9.61
N LYS A 216 -11.49 0.24 9.37
CA LYS A 216 -11.83 -1.09 8.84
C LYS A 216 -11.37 -1.21 7.38
N PRO A 217 -10.83 -2.36 6.97
CA PRO A 217 -10.52 -2.62 5.58
C PRO A 217 -11.78 -2.51 4.71
N MET A 218 -11.61 -1.93 3.53
CA MET A 218 -12.69 -1.79 2.57
C MET A 218 -13.02 -3.18 2.00
N GLN A 219 -14.32 -3.48 1.83
CA GLN A 219 -14.70 -4.71 1.13
C GLN A 219 -14.57 -4.50 -0.38
N MET A 220 -13.69 -5.28 -1.00
CA MET A 220 -13.44 -5.28 -2.43
C MET A 220 -13.88 -6.64 -2.97
N GLU A 221 -15.14 -6.78 -3.39
CA GLU A 221 -15.77 -8.08 -3.69
C GLU A 221 -14.97 -8.98 -4.65
N MET A 222 -14.18 -8.37 -5.56
CA MET A 222 -13.45 -9.07 -6.63
C MET A 222 -11.93 -8.92 -6.53
N THR A 223 -11.38 -8.38 -5.43
CA THR A 223 -9.94 -8.11 -5.32
C THR A 223 -9.43 -8.44 -3.92
N PRO A 224 -8.35 -9.23 -3.79
CA PRO A 224 -7.80 -9.56 -2.49
C PRO A 224 -7.06 -8.37 -1.86
N LEU A 225 -7.11 -8.27 -0.53
CA LEU A 225 -6.48 -7.19 0.25
C LEU A 225 -5.06 -7.49 0.75
N GLY A 226 -4.58 -8.71 0.57
CA GLY A 226 -3.35 -9.16 1.22
C GLY A 226 -3.53 -9.26 2.74
N ARG A 227 -4.55 -10.02 3.18
CA ARG A 227 -4.74 -10.34 4.60
C ARG A 227 -4.17 -11.72 4.89
N ALA A 228 -3.53 -11.88 6.04
CA ALA A 228 -3.12 -13.20 6.50
C ALA A 228 -4.34 -14.13 6.70
N PRO A 229 -4.19 -15.45 6.52
CA PRO A 229 -5.27 -16.39 6.78
C PRO A 229 -5.69 -16.32 8.26
N GLU A 230 -6.95 -16.71 8.55
CA GLU A 230 -7.48 -16.67 9.93
C GLU A 230 -6.63 -17.51 10.89
N SER A 231 -6.13 -18.64 10.39
CA SER A 231 -5.18 -19.54 11.03
C SER A 231 -4.11 -19.94 10.02
N LEU A 232 -2.83 -19.84 10.39
CA LEU A 232 -1.74 -20.38 9.58
C LEU A 232 -1.77 -21.93 9.63
N PRO A 233 -1.52 -22.62 8.51
CA PRO A 233 -1.35 -24.07 8.51
C PRO A 233 -0.07 -24.47 9.24
N GLY A 234 -0.02 -25.71 9.74
CA GLY A 234 1.13 -26.27 10.46
C GLY A 234 0.92 -26.31 11.97
N GLU A 235 2.03 -26.49 12.70
CA GLU A 235 2.06 -26.47 14.16
C GLU A 235 2.33 -25.03 14.64
N PRO A 236 1.42 -24.41 15.42
CA PRO A 236 1.59 -23.04 15.90
C PRO A 236 2.82 -22.92 16.80
N LEU A 237 3.63 -21.89 16.56
CA LEU A 237 4.82 -21.58 17.37
C LEU A 237 4.61 -20.36 18.29
N GLY A 238 3.41 -19.78 18.27
CA GLY A 238 3.05 -18.64 19.10
C GLY A 238 3.00 -17.32 18.34
N THR A 239 2.87 -16.24 19.10
CA THR A 239 2.83 -14.87 18.58
C THR A 239 3.75 -13.96 19.40
N GLY A 240 4.43 -13.05 18.71
CA GLY A 240 5.17 -11.95 19.31
C GLY A 240 4.69 -10.60 18.76
N VAL A 241 5.13 -9.52 19.40
CA VAL A 241 4.95 -8.14 18.91
C VAL A 241 6.32 -7.48 18.91
N ALA A 242 6.69 -6.92 17.76
CA ALA A 242 7.93 -6.15 17.57
C ALA A 242 7.67 -5.05 16.54
N SER A 243 8.13 -3.82 16.79
CA SER A 243 7.93 -2.68 15.87
C SER A 243 6.45 -2.49 15.47
N ASP A 244 5.54 -2.55 16.44
CA ASP A 244 4.06 -2.59 16.25
C ASP A 244 3.50 -3.74 15.39
N LEU A 245 4.35 -4.59 14.82
CA LEU A 245 3.94 -5.73 14.01
C LEU A 245 3.54 -6.88 14.92
N ARG A 246 2.42 -7.51 14.57
CA ARG A 246 2.06 -8.81 15.10
C ARG A 246 2.80 -9.87 14.30
N LEU A 247 3.75 -10.58 14.91
CA LEU A 247 4.53 -11.64 14.28
C LEU A 247 3.98 -13.00 14.69
N VAL A 248 3.65 -13.86 13.71
CA VAL A 248 2.95 -15.14 13.94
C VAL A 248 3.77 -16.27 13.36
N GLY A 249 4.26 -17.16 14.21
CA GLY A 249 5.07 -18.30 13.78
C GLY A 249 4.26 -19.58 13.61
N THR A 250 4.63 -20.37 12.61
CA THR A 250 4.17 -21.74 12.42
C THR A 250 5.30 -22.63 11.91
N ALA A 251 5.31 -23.90 12.31
CA ALA A 251 6.21 -24.94 11.84
C ALA A 251 5.49 -25.84 10.84
N ILE A 252 6.11 -26.09 9.68
CA ILE A 252 5.49 -26.84 8.59
C ILE A 252 6.46 -27.89 8.05
N SER A 253 6.05 -29.16 8.11
CA SER A 253 6.76 -30.28 7.48
C SER A 253 5.97 -30.78 6.27
N LYS A 254 6.11 -30.08 5.13
CA LYS A 254 5.52 -30.52 3.84
C LYS A 254 6.64 -30.57 2.77
N PRO A 255 6.63 -31.55 1.84
CA PRO A 255 7.71 -31.72 0.86
C PRO A 255 8.05 -30.49 0.02
N ARG A 256 7.06 -29.61 -0.23
CA ARG A 256 7.27 -28.37 -1.00
C ARG A 256 8.17 -27.34 -0.32
N PHE A 257 8.39 -27.47 0.99
CA PHE A 257 9.31 -26.62 1.75
C PHE A 257 10.68 -27.28 1.99
N GLY A 258 10.94 -28.45 1.40
CA GLY A 258 12.14 -29.24 1.62
C GLY A 258 11.97 -30.38 2.63
N ASP A 259 13.09 -30.99 3.01
CA ASP A 259 13.12 -32.16 3.89
C ASP A 259 13.08 -31.78 5.39
N ASP A 260 13.61 -30.62 5.74
CA ASP A 260 13.58 -30.08 7.10
C ASP A 260 12.25 -29.34 7.40
N THR A 261 11.97 -29.12 8.68
CA THR A 261 10.81 -28.32 9.10
C THR A 261 11.00 -26.86 8.69
N TYR A 262 9.98 -26.27 8.07
CA TYR A 262 10.00 -24.88 7.66
C TYR A 262 9.37 -24.00 8.73
N LEU A 263 10.14 -23.01 9.21
CA LEU A 263 9.65 -21.90 10.01
C LEU A 263 9.04 -20.86 9.07
N ALA A 264 7.74 -20.61 9.20
CA ALA A 264 7.07 -19.51 8.52
C ALA A 264 6.58 -18.48 9.55
N VAL A 265 6.91 -17.21 9.32
CA VAL A 265 6.48 -16.07 10.12
C VAL A 265 5.65 -15.12 9.26
N SER A 266 4.41 -14.91 9.67
CA SER A 266 3.54 -13.89 9.06
C SER A 266 3.70 -12.58 9.83
N ALA A 267 4.24 -11.54 9.17
CA ALA A 267 4.26 -10.18 9.71
C ALA A 267 2.95 -9.47 9.38
N GLN A 268 2.23 -9.04 10.41
CA GLN A 268 0.85 -8.56 10.28
C GLN A 268 0.65 -7.22 10.98
N THR A 269 -0.20 -6.36 10.41
CA THR A 269 -0.74 -5.20 11.14
C THR A 269 -1.53 -5.68 12.38
N PRO A 270 -1.48 -4.99 13.53
CA PRO A 270 -2.03 -5.48 14.79
C PRO A 270 -3.57 -5.59 14.81
N TYR A 271 -4.26 -4.70 14.09
CA TYR A 271 -5.73 -4.61 14.12
C TYR A 271 -6.42 -5.39 12.98
N ASN A 272 -5.89 -5.29 11.76
CA ASN A 272 -6.55 -5.76 10.55
C ASN A 272 -5.95 -7.04 9.95
N LYS A 273 -4.85 -7.54 10.54
CA LYS A 273 -4.07 -8.70 10.09
C LYS A 273 -3.64 -8.62 8.61
N LEU A 274 -3.46 -7.41 8.09
CA LEU A 274 -2.93 -7.17 6.75
C LEU A 274 -1.46 -7.57 6.74
N VAL A 275 -1.02 -8.29 5.72
CA VAL A 275 0.38 -8.73 5.60
C VAL A 275 1.28 -7.54 5.31
N VAL A 276 2.46 -7.53 5.90
CA VAL A 276 3.41 -6.42 5.79
C VAL A 276 4.70 -6.92 5.11
N PRO A 277 4.86 -6.67 3.79
CA PRO A 277 6.07 -7.06 3.05
C PRO A 277 7.21 -6.05 3.23
N ARG A 278 8.37 -6.41 2.66
CA ARG A 278 9.58 -5.57 2.61
C ARG A 278 10.14 -5.20 3.99
N THR A 279 9.98 -6.10 4.96
CA THR A 279 10.59 -6.07 6.29
C THR A 279 11.86 -6.92 6.27
N GLY A 280 12.94 -6.43 6.90
CA GLY A 280 14.10 -7.27 7.23
C GLY A 280 13.80 -8.01 8.52
N LEU A 281 13.67 -9.34 8.46
CA LEU A 281 13.36 -10.17 9.62
C LEU A 281 14.41 -11.27 9.77
N SER A 282 14.89 -11.47 11.00
CA SER A 282 15.75 -12.59 11.38
C SER A 282 15.15 -13.37 12.54
N ALA A 283 15.64 -14.59 12.72
CA ALA A 283 15.26 -15.44 13.83
C ALA A 283 16.48 -16.15 14.44
N THR A 284 16.43 -16.31 15.77
CA THR A 284 17.27 -17.25 16.51
C THR A 284 16.37 -18.34 17.09
N VAL A 285 16.66 -19.60 16.75
CA VAL A 285 15.95 -20.78 17.25
C VAL A 285 16.89 -21.59 18.12
N SER A 286 16.53 -21.74 19.40
CA SER A 286 17.30 -22.50 20.38
C SER A 286 16.50 -23.68 20.93
N GLY A 287 17.09 -24.87 20.92
CA GLY A 287 16.42 -26.11 21.29
C GLY A 287 17.42 -27.17 21.73
N GLY A 288 17.06 -28.00 22.71
CA GLY A 288 17.94 -29.08 23.16
C GLY A 288 19.33 -28.62 23.64
N GLY A 289 19.43 -27.40 24.16
CA GLY A 289 20.67 -26.82 24.71
C GLY A 289 21.66 -26.25 23.67
N HIS A 290 21.26 -26.06 22.41
CA HIS A 290 22.08 -25.45 21.37
C HIS A 290 21.23 -24.57 20.42
N VAL A 291 21.89 -23.71 19.66
CA VAL A 291 21.26 -22.91 18.60
C VAL A 291 21.12 -23.79 17.35
N ARG A 292 19.88 -23.96 16.86
CA ARG A 292 19.55 -24.73 15.65
C ARG A 292 19.57 -23.86 14.39
N PHE A 293 19.19 -22.60 14.54
CA PHE A 293 19.16 -21.61 13.46
C PHE A 293 19.43 -20.22 14.04
N ASP A 294 20.20 -19.43 13.30
CA ASP A 294 20.48 -18.02 13.58
C ASP A 294 20.73 -17.35 12.22
N GLY A 295 19.76 -16.57 11.75
CA GLY A 295 19.84 -15.96 10.43
C GLY A 295 18.57 -15.28 9.95
N ARG A 296 18.64 -14.80 8.71
CA ARG A 296 17.56 -14.08 8.03
C ARG A 296 16.43 -15.03 7.61
N LEU A 297 15.20 -14.55 7.73
CA LEU A 297 14.01 -15.18 7.16
C LEU A 297 13.73 -14.56 5.80
N GLU A 298 13.75 -15.39 4.76
CA GLU A 298 13.59 -14.93 3.37
C GLU A 298 12.10 -14.76 3.02
N PRO A 299 11.73 -13.76 2.21
CA PRO A 299 10.35 -13.54 1.82
C PRO A 299 9.85 -14.69 0.91
N GLY A 300 8.68 -15.21 1.24
CA GLY A 300 8.07 -16.35 0.59
C GLY A 300 6.59 -16.14 0.27
N LEU A 301 6.10 -16.87 -0.73
CA LEU A 301 4.70 -16.87 -1.14
C LEU A 301 4.21 -18.30 -1.33
N ASP A 302 3.17 -18.65 -0.59
CA ASP A 302 2.53 -19.97 -0.64
C ASP A 302 1.00 -19.79 -0.67
N PRO A 303 0.25 -20.63 -1.40
CA PRO A 303 -1.22 -20.52 -1.48
C PRO A 303 -1.94 -20.61 -0.13
N GLU A 304 -1.42 -21.40 0.82
CA GLU A 304 -2.05 -21.64 2.12
C GLU A 304 -1.55 -20.66 3.20
N LEU A 305 -0.29 -20.21 3.12
CA LEU A 305 0.28 -19.23 4.07
C LEU A 305 0.02 -17.77 3.66
N GLY A 306 -0.13 -17.50 2.36
CA GLY A 306 0.03 -16.17 1.80
C GLY A 306 1.49 -15.71 1.85
N PHE A 307 1.70 -14.40 1.85
CA PHE A 307 3.04 -13.81 2.01
C PHE A 307 3.53 -14.02 3.46
N HIS A 308 4.77 -14.49 3.58
CA HIS A 308 5.43 -14.76 4.86
C HIS A 308 6.94 -14.60 4.72
N TYR A 309 7.64 -14.63 5.86
CA TYR A 309 9.10 -14.75 5.91
C TYR A 309 9.44 -16.13 6.46
N GLY A 310 10.44 -16.82 5.91
CA GLY A 310 10.74 -18.15 6.42
C GLY A 310 12.13 -18.70 6.11
N ALA A 311 12.43 -19.82 6.77
CA ALA A 311 13.66 -20.57 6.63
C ALA A 311 13.42 -22.04 7.03
N THR A 312 14.20 -22.95 6.46
CA THR A 312 14.26 -24.36 6.90
C THR A 312 15.11 -24.46 8.16
N VAL A 313 14.57 -25.09 9.20
CA VAL A 313 15.21 -25.28 10.52
C VAL A 313 15.20 -26.77 10.88
N PRO A 314 16.38 -27.41 10.97
CA PRO A 314 16.47 -28.82 11.32
C PRO A 314 15.86 -29.11 12.70
N GLU A 315 15.01 -30.13 12.76
CA GLU A 315 14.38 -30.60 14.00
C GLU A 315 13.64 -29.50 14.80
N LEU A 316 13.11 -28.48 14.12
CA LEU A 316 12.28 -27.44 14.76
C LEU A 316 11.11 -28.06 15.51
N SER A 317 10.93 -27.63 16.75
CA SER A 317 9.88 -28.07 17.67
C SER A 317 9.11 -26.87 18.23
N PRO A 318 7.80 -27.00 18.52
CA PRO A 318 7.04 -25.99 19.26
C PRO A 318 7.56 -25.66 20.67
N GLU A 319 8.41 -26.52 21.22
CA GLU A 319 9.06 -26.32 22.52
C GLU A 319 10.39 -25.55 22.43
N ASP A 320 10.83 -25.19 21.22
CA ASP A 320 12.06 -24.41 21.04
C ASP A 320 11.82 -22.92 21.39
N ASP A 321 12.85 -22.27 21.94
CA ASP A 321 12.84 -20.83 22.16
C ASP A 321 13.10 -20.12 20.81
N ILE A 322 12.12 -19.36 20.33
CA ILE A 322 12.18 -18.65 19.04
C ILE A 322 12.13 -17.15 19.28
N GLU A 323 13.27 -16.51 19.09
CA GLU A 323 13.42 -15.06 19.10
C GLU A 323 13.38 -14.53 17.66
N LEU A 324 12.62 -13.46 17.42
CA LEU A 324 12.50 -12.77 16.15
C LEU A 324 12.99 -11.33 16.29
N SER A 325 13.77 -10.86 15.32
CA SER A 325 14.26 -9.48 15.25
C SER A 325 13.82 -8.78 13.97
N VAL A 326 13.24 -7.58 14.11
CA VAL A 326 12.99 -6.66 13.00
C VAL A 326 14.26 -5.86 12.77
N ASP A 327 15.05 -6.30 11.78
CA ASP A 327 16.35 -5.72 11.46
C ASP A 327 16.23 -4.54 10.49
N VAL A 328 15.14 -4.47 9.72
CA VAL A 328 14.82 -3.34 8.84
C VAL A 328 13.29 -3.15 8.85
N PRO A 329 12.78 -1.94 9.16
CA PRO A 329 11.35 -1.69 9.14
C PRO A 329 10.76 -1.87 7.73
N PRO A 330 9.45 -2.11 7.61
CA PRO A 330 8.83 -2.33 6.30
C PRO A 330 9.05 -1.16 5.34
N GLN A 331 9.77 -1.38 4.25
CA GLN A 331 10.14 -0.39 3.23
C GLN A 331 9.01 -0.16 2.22
N VAL A 332 7.85 0.28 2.71
CA VAL A 332 6.65 0.62 1.92
C VAL A 332 6.13 1.99 2.33
N ALA A 333 5.62 2.79 1.40
CA ALA A 333 5.00 4.06 1.76
C ALA A 333 3.77 3.83 2.66
N ARG A 334 3.46 4.79 3.52
CA ARG A 334 2.34 4.73 4.47
C ARG A 334 1.26 5.71 4.06
N HIS A 335 0.02 5.28 4.18
CA HIS A 335 -1.12 6.19 4.29
C HIS A 335 -1.30 6.66 5.73
N GLU A 336 -2.10 7.71 5.94
CA GLU A 336 -2.39 8.25 7.27
C GLU A 336 -2.94 7.15 8.20
N GLY A 337 -2.53 7.21 9.47
CA GLY A 337 -2.80 6.19 10.47
C GLY A 337 -1.70 5.12 10.57
N TYR A 338 -0.73 5.11 9.65
CA TYR A 338 0.46 4.24 9.68
C TYR A 338 1.77 5.02 9.50
N GLU A 339 1.75 6.33 9.30
CA GLU A 339 2.93 7.13 8.95
C GLU A 339 4.00 7.21 10.04
N THR A 340 3.61 6.94 11.29
CA THR A 340 4.48 6.90 12.47
C THR A 340 4.70 5.48 13.01
N ALA A 341 4.16 4.47 12.32
CA ALA A 341 4.14 3.08 12.78
C ALA A 341 5.16 2.21 12.03
N PHE A 342 5.58 1.14 12.70
CA PHE A 342 6.48 0.12 12.13
C PHE A 342 7.84 0.71 11.71
N LEU A 343 8.44 1.55 12.55
CA LEU A 343 9.75 2.20 12.28
C LEU A 343 10.85 1.71 13.22
N GLU A 344 10.49 1.11 14.36
CA GLU A 344 11.45 0.70 15.37
C GLU A 344 12.14 -0.63 15.00
N PHE A 345 13.38 -0.78 15.43
CA PHE A 345 14.08 -2.06 15.44
C PHE A 345 13.80 -2.71 16.79
N ASP A 346 13.22 -3.89 16.79
CA ASP A 346 12.73 -4.51 18.00
C ASP A 346 12.81 -6.03 17.92
N THR A 347 12.87 -6.66 19.08
CA THR A 347 13.03 -8.11 19.24
C THR A 347 11.91 -8.66 20.09
N THR A 348 11.40 -9.83 19.72
CA THR A 348 10.31 -10.48 20.45
C THR A 348 10.49 -11.99 20.47
N THR A 349 10.00 -12.64 21.51
CA THR A 349 9.95 -14.11 21.58
C THR A 349 8.54 -14.57 21.22
N LEU A 350 8.42 -15.62 20.42
CA LEU A 350 7.13 -16.24 20.16
C LEU A 350 6.64 -16.98 21.42
N SER A 351 5.38 -16.72 21.82
CA SER A 351 4.74 -17.36 22.98
C SER A 351 3.24 -17.62 22.79
#